data_AF-A0A2P6VSI0-F1
#
_entry.id   AF-A0A2P6VSI0-F1
#
_cell.length_a   1.000
_cell.length_b   1.000
_cell.length_c   1.000
_cell.angle_alpha   90.00
_cell.angle_beta   90.00
_cell.angle_gamma   90.00
#
_symmetry.space_group_name_H-M   'P 1'
#
loop_
_entity.id
_entity.type
_entity.pdbx_description
1 polymer ?
#
loop_
_entity_poly.entity_id
_entity_poly.type
_entity_poly.pdbx_seq_one_letter_code
_entity_poly.pdbx_strand_id
1 'polypeptide(L)'
;MTAAPVEAPEEAPRLLGRRLAQSPPSVPLLPSGTDPLSGAPPGAQIVTTTTTGAFPSDAQVKTSTALGGIATTCDKYDPGTGEWARDPSVRYDASGGSTPDAQAVSKLVQTICNGTAREAGKQVLDGIQAGGSQADVAVAALFQQAPSQCSNAGDDAYVTAADAVNTGAVADLQATQAFFTNLVAAANSVGLPMCMSIAVLDKEGKTVLDSFEYHTGTAL
;
A
#
# COMPACT_ATOMS: atom_id res chain seq x y z
N MET A 1 -14.90 -45.38 47.02
CA MET A 1 -15.56 -44.55 45.99
C MET A 1 -14.51 -44.25 44.95
N THR A 2 -14.51 -45.00 43.85
CA THR A 2 -13.45 -44.97 42.84
C THR A 2 -14.04 -44.35 41.59
N ALA A 3 -13.53 -43.19 41.19
CA ALA A 3 -13.98 -42.48 40.00
C ALA A 3 -13.47 -43.19 38.73
N ALA A 4 -14.35 -43.42 37.77
CA ALA A 4 -14.01 -43.96 36.47
C ALA A 4 -13.37 -42.87 35.58
N PRO A 5 -12.43 -43.22 34.68
CA PRO A 5 -11.81 -42.27 33.76
C PRO A 5 -12.78 -41.88 32.64
N VAL A 6 -12.76 -40.60 32.29
CA VAL A 6 -13.49 -40.01 31.16
C VAL A 6 -12.64 -40.22 29.89
N GLU A 7 -13.14 -41.05 28.96
CA GLU A 7 -12.56 -41.18 27.62
C GLU A 7 -12.81 -39.91 26.79
N ALA A 8 -11.76 -39.40 26.16
CA ALA A 8 -11.81 -38.28 25.24
C ALA A 8 -12.34 -38.72 23.86
N PRO A 9 -13.09 -37.88 23.14
CA PRO A 9 -13.62 -38.22 21.82
C PRO A 9 -12.52 -38.26 20.75
N GLU A 10 -12.57 -39.32 19.95
CA GLU A 10 -11.75 -39.65 18.80
C GLU A 10 -11.87 -38.56 17.70
N GLU A 11 -10.73 -37.98 17.31
CA GLU A 11 -10.64 -36.93 16.30
C GLU A 11 -10.78 -37.52 14.89
N ALA A 12 -11.78 -37.07 14.14
CA ALA A 12 -12.05 -37.54 12.78
C ALA A 12 -10.98 -37.06 11.77
N PRO A 13 -10.60 -37.88 10.77
CA PRO A 13 -9.57 -37.51 9.80
C PRO A 13 -10.02 -36.39 8.86
N ARG A 14 -9.23 -35.30 8.81
CA ARG A 14 -9.40 -34.19 7.87
C ARG A 14 -9.15 -34.65 6.44
N LEU A 15 -10.19 -34.59 5.62
CA LEU A 15 -10.13 -34.79 4.17
C LEU A 15 -9.25 -33.70 3.52
N LEU A 16 -8.09 -34.12 3.01
CA LEU A 16 -7.23 -33.36 2.09
C LEU A 16 -7.98 -33.12 0.77
N GLY A 17 -8.64 -31.97 0.67
CA GLY A 17 -9.16 -31.46 -0.60
C GLY A 17 -8.04 -31.11 -1.56
N ARG A 18 -7.89 -31.92 -2.62
CA ARG A 18 -7.10 -31.60 -3.81
C ARG A 18 -7.49 -30.22 -4.35
N ARG A 19 -6.61 -29.22 -4.20
CA ARG A 19 -6.67 -28.00 -5.00
C ARG A 19 -6.29 -28.38 -6.44
N LEU A 20 -7.26 -28.34 -7.34
CA LEU A 20 -6.97 -28.26 -8.77
C LEU A 20 -6.24 -26.94 -9.00
N ALA A 21 -5.07 -27.00 -9.63
CA ALA A 21 -4.36 -25.83 -10.09
C ALA A 21 -5.26 -25.08 -11.08
N GLN A 22 -5.88 -23.99 -10.64
CA GLN A 22 -6.45 -23.00 -11.54
C GLN A 22 -5.28 -22.27 -12.18
N SER A 23 -5.16 -22.38 -13.50
CA SER A 23 -4.28 -21.52 -14.28
C SER A 23 -4.56 -20.06 -13.92
N PRO A 24 -3.54 -19.23 -13.71
CA PRO A 24 -3.76 -17.80 -13.49
C PRO A 24 -4.54 -17.22 -14.68
N PRO A 25 -5.49 -16.31 -14.46
CA PRO A 25 -6.14 -15.62 -15.55
C PRO A 25 -5.06 -14.89 -16.37
N SER A 26 -5.09 -15.08 -17.69
CA SER A 26 -4.25 -14.33 -18.62
C SER A 26 -4.56 -12.84 -18.45
N VAL A 27 -3.66 -12.09 -17.83
CA VAL A 27 -3.74 -10.63 -17.77
C VAL A 27 -3.55 -10.11 -19.20
N PRO A 28 -4.49 -9.34 -19.75
CA PRO A 28 -4.29 -8.72 -21.05
C PRO A 28 -3.05 -7.83 -20.99
N LEU A 29 -2.09 -8.05 -21.89
CA LEU A 29 -1.01 -7.11 -22.15
C LEU A 29 -1.63 -5.77 -22.56
N LEU A 30 -1.53 -4.78 -21.67
CA LEU A 30 -1.94 -3.41 -21.98
C LEU A 30 -1.09 -2.87 -23.14
N PRO A 31 -1.70 -2.12 -24.07
CA PRO A 31 -0.97 -1.54 -25.20
C PRO A 31 0.11 -0.58 -24.71
N SER A 32 1.33 -0.78 -25.19
CA SER A 32 2.46 0.14 -25.03
C SER A 32 2.14 1.46 -25.77
N GLY A 33 1.50 2.43 -25.12
CA GLY A 33 1.09 3.63 -25.85
C GLY A 33 0.55 4.84 -25.09
N THR A 34 0.33 4.77 -23.79
CA THR A 34 -0.03 5.96 -22.99
C THR A 34 0.72 5.90 -21.68
N ASP A 35 1.58 6.89 -21.45
CA ASP A 35 2.27 7.08 -20.18
C ASP A 35 1.20 7.14 -19.07
N PRO A 36 1.06 6.10 -18.23
CA PRO A 36 -0.03 6.01 -17.26
C PRO A 36 0.01 7.14 -16.22
N LEU A 37 1.07 7.95 -16.24
CA LEU A 37 1.30 9.10 -15.35
C LEU A 37 0.70 10.41 -15.87
N SER A 38 0.20 10.48 -17.11
CA SER A 38 -0.27 11.73 -17.73
C SER A 38 -1.63 12.25 -17.19
N GLY A 39 -2.22 11.59 -16.19
CA GLY A 39 -3.50 11.94 -15.58
C GLY A 39 -3.45 12.25 -14.08
N ALA A 40 -2.26 12.39 -13.49
CA ALA A 40 -2.14 12.68 -12.06
C ALA A 40 -2.84 14.01 -11.71
N PRO A 41 -3.66 14.07 -10.65
CA PRO A 41 -4.27 15.32 -10.22
C PRO A 41 -3.20 16.34 -9.82
N PRO A 42 -3.48 17.65 -9.97
CA PRO A 42 -2.53 18.70 -9.65
C PRO A 42 -2.03 18.57 -8.20
N GLY A 43 -0.70 18.44 -8.02
CA GLY A 43 -0.03 18.51 -6.72
C GLY A 43 0.55 17.19 -6.19
N ALA A 44 0.21 16.03 -6.75
CA ALA A 44 0.99 14.82 -6.50
C ALA A 44 2.23 14.83 -7.40
N GLN A 45 3.42 14.69 -6.81
CA GLN A 45 4.67 14.68 -7.56
C GLN A 45 5.29 13.29 -7.48
N ILE A 46 5.84 12.86 -8.61
CA ILE A 46 6.64 11.64 -8.72
C ILE A 46 8.05 12.09 -9.01
N VAL A 47 8.97 11.83 -8.09
CA VAL A 47 10.39 12.05 -8.32
C VAL A 47 11.02 10.69 -8.62
N THR A 48 11.37 10.51 -9.89
CA THR A 48 12.11 9.33 -10.35
C THR A 48 13.58 9.69 -10.49
N THR A 49 14.47 9.01 -9.75
CA THR A 49 15.89 9.00 -10.10
C THR A 49 16.04 8.15 -11.35
N THR A 50 16.47 8.74 -12.46
CA THR A 50 16.34 8.08 -13.77
C THR A 50 17.28 6.88 -13.90
N THR A 51 16.74 5.66 -13.90
CA THR A 51 17.43 4.48 -14.44
C THR A 51 16.77 4.05 -15.75
N THR A 52 17.53 4.16 -16.84
CA THR A 52 17.10 3.71 -18.18
C THR A 52 17.54 2.27 -18.39
N GLY A 53 16.76 1.29 -17.93
CA GLY A 53 17.11 -0.13 -18.10
C GLY A 53 16.04 -1.09 -17.58
N ALA A 54 15.99 -2.31 -18.14
CA ALA A 54 15.19 -3.39 -17.58
C ALA A 54 15.86 -3.93 -16.30
N PHE A 55 15.08 -4.13 -15.24
CA PHE A 55 15.57 -4.75 -14.01
C PHE A 55 15.79 -6.26 -14.18
N PRO A 56 16.77 -6.87 -13.49
CA PRO A 56 16.87 -8.32 -13.36
C PRO A 56 15.56 -8.92 -12.83
N SER A 57 15.14 -10.08 -13.33
CA SER A 57 13.87 -10.71 -12.91
C SER A 57 13.85 -11.17 -11.45
N ASP A 58 15.03 -11.28 -10.82
CA ASP A 58 15.24 -11.62 -9.42
C ASP A 58 15.53 -10.38 -8.54
N ALA A 59 15.36 -9.18 -9.07
CA ALA A 59 15.39 -7.95 -8.29
C ALA A 59 14.23 -7.91 -7.27
N GLN A 60 14.49 -7.25 -6.14
CA GLN A 60 13.52 -7.11 -5.05
C GLN A 60 12.94 -5.71 -5.01
N VAL A 61 11.68 -5.58 -4.61
CA VAL A 61 11.00 -4.30 -4.38
C VAL A 61 10.76 -4.14 -2.89
N LYS A 62 11.25 -3.07 -2.31
CA LYS A 62 10.94 -2.67 -0.92
C LYS A 62 10.23 -1.33 -0.92
N THR A 63 9.36 -1.15 0.06
CA THR A 63 8.60 0.09 0.20
C THR A 63 8.70 0.68 1.60
N SER A 64 8.50 1.99 1.70
CA SER A 64 8.25 2.72 2.95
C SER A 64 7.06 3.66 2.80
N THR A 65 6.46 4.04 3.91
CA THR A 65 5.35 5.00 3.99
C THR A 65 5.53 5.86 5.23
N ALA A 66 5.55 7.18 5.02
CA ALA A 66 5.73 8.18 6.06
C ALA A 66 4.56 9.18 6.04
N LEU A 67 3.89 9.29 7.19
CA LEU A 67 2.79 10.23 7.41
C LEU A 67 3.27 11.38 8.30
N GLY A 68 2.78 12.59 8.00
CA GLY A 68 3.05 13.79 8.78
C GLY A 68 1.78 14.51 9.19
N GLY A 69 1.82 15.27 10.29
CA GLY A 69 0.70 16.12 10.69
C GLY A 69 0.64 17.44 9.89
N ILE A 70 1.77 18.13 9.78
CA ILE A 70 1.90 19.40 9.03
C ILE A 70 2.68 19.18 7.73
N ALA A 71 3.77 18.43 7.83
CA ALA A 71 4.59 18.03 6.69
C ALA A 71 5.24 16.69 7.00
N THR A 72 5.67 15.99 5.96
CA THR A 72 6.34 14.69 6.02
C THR A 72 7.65 14.73 5.24
N THR A 73 8.42 13.65 5.29
CA THR A 73 9.69 13.47 4.59
C THR A 73 9.70 12.07 4.00
N CYS A 74 10.29 11.91 2.82
CA CYS A 74 10.49 10.58 2.25
C CYS A 74 11.60 9.83 3.00
N ASP A 75 11.46 8.53 3.12
CA ASP A 75 12.53 7.68 3.61
C ASP A 75 13.40 7.23 2.44
N LYS A 76 14.70 7.09 2.67
CA LYS A 76 15.69 6.57 1.72
C LYS A 76 16.18 5.22 2.21
N TYR A 77 16.27 4.25 1.30
CA TYR A 77 16.76 2.93 1.64
C TYR A 77 18.29 2.93 1.76
N ASP A 78 18.82 2.47 2.88
CA ASP A 78 20.25 2.27 3.08
C ASP A 78 20.58 0.77 2.90
N PRO A 79 21.23 0.38 1.80
CA PRO A 79 21.61 -1.02 1.58
C PRO A 79 22.71 -1.52 2.52
N GLY A 80 23.46 -0.63 3.17
CA GLY A 80 24.50 -0.98 4.14
C GLY A 80 23.92 -1.49 5.46
N THR A 81 22.80 -0.93 5.90
CA THR A 81 22.07 -1.36 7.10
C THR A 81 20.89 -2.29 6.77
N GLY A 82 20.39 -2.21 5.55
CA GLY A 82 19.18 -2.89 5.11
C GLY A 82 17.89 -2.20 5.57
N GLU A 83 17.98 -0.98 6.10
CA GLU A 83 16.89 -0.24 6.73
C GLU A 83 16.51 1.03 5.95
N TRP A 84 15.33 1.57 6.27
CA TRP A 84 14.88 2.88 5.78
C TRP A 84 15.36 3.98 6.73
N ALA A 85 16.00 5.00 6.18
CA ALA A 85 16.44 6.18 6.90
C ALA A 85 15.65 7.40 6.43
N ARG A 86 15.11 8.15 7.40
CA ARG A 86 14.41 9.39 7.10
C ARG A 86 15.38 10.45 6.60
N ASP A 87 15.09 11.07 5.46
CA ASP A 87 15.86 12.22 4.97
C ASP A 87 15.21 13.54 5.45
N PRO A 88 15.77 14.22 6.46
CA PRO A 88 15.17 15.45 6.98
C PRO A 88 15.40 16.68 6.08
N SER A 89 16.17 16.55 4.99
CA SER A 89 16.57 17.69 4.16
C SER A 89 15.45 18.29 3.33
N VAL A 90 14.42 17.49 3.00
CA VAL A 90 13.27 17.94 2.21
C VAL A 90 11.98 17.53 2.90
N ARG A 91 11.08 18.50 3.09
CA ARG A 91 9.77 18.28 3.71
C ARG A 91 8.67 18.60 2.71
N TYR A 92 7.59 17.83 2.78
CA TYR A 92 6.46 17.94 1.88
C TYR A 92 5.18 18.16 2.67
N ASP A 93 4.41 19.18 2.30
CA ASP A 93 3.09 19.45 2.85
C ASP A 93 1.98 18.73 2.05
N ALA A 94 0.73 18.99 2.40
CA ALA A 94 -0.41 18.64 1.58
C ALA A 94 -1.32 19.87 1.48
N SER A 95 -1.69 20.26 0.26
CA SER A 95 -2.39 21.51 0.00
C SER A 95 -3.90 21.34 -0.18
N GLY A 96 -4.40 20.11 -0.25
CA GLY A 96 -5.81 19.84 -0.50
C GLY A 96 -6.69 20.06 0.73
N GLY A 97 -7.98 20.20 0.47
CA GLY A 97 -9.03 20.37 1.47
C GLY A 97 -10.32 19.65 1.10
N SER A 98 -10.21 18.62 0.24
CA SER A 98 -11.33 17.76 -0.13
C SER A 98 -11.91 17.13 1.13
N THR A 99 -13.23 17.18 1.26
CA THR A 99 -13.97 16.50 2.32
C THR A 99 -14.77 15.38 1.67
N PRO A 100 -14.35 14.11 1.79
CA PRO A 100 -15.04 13.00 1.17
C PRO A 100 -16.44 12.80 1.77
N ASP A 101 -17.30 12.07 1.07
CA ASP A 101 -18.65 11.77 1.57
C ASP A 101 -18.59 11.07 2.94
N ALA A 102 -19.18 11.70 3.96
CA ALA A 102 -19.06 11.25 5.34
C ALA A 102 -19.72 9.87 5.55
N GLN A 103 -20.79 9.55 4.81
CA GLN A 103 -21.46 8.26 4.91
C GLN A 103 -20.60 7.15 4.33
N ALA A 104 -19.95 7.37 3.19
CA ALA A 104 -19.02 6.45 2.57
C ALA A 104 -17.79 6.21 3.47
N VAL A 105 -17.22 7.27 4.04
CA VAL A 105 -16.10 7.15 4.99
C VAL A 105 -16.54 6.34 6.21
N SER A 106 -17.67 6.67 6.84
CA SER A 106 -18.17 5.95 8.02
C SER A 106 -18.43 4.47 7.72
N LYS A 107 -18.99 4.15 6.54
CA LYS A 107 -19.21 2.77 6.11
C LYS A 107 -17.89 2.00 5.98
N LEU A 108 -16.88 2.60 5.34
CA LEU A 108 -15.57 1.96 5.19
C LEU A 108 -14.87 1.80 6.54
N VAL A 109 -14.95 2.79 7.42
CA VAL A 109 -14.43 2.69 8.81
C VAL A 109 -15.10 1.54 9.56
N GLN A 110 -16.42 1.35 9.43
CA GLN A 110 -17.09 0.19 10.02
C GLN A 110 -16.58 -1.14 9.48
N THR A 111 -16.29 -1.24 8.18
CA THR A 111 -15.64 -2.42 7.60
C THR A 111 -14.24 -2.62 8.15
N ILE A 112 -13.43 -1.56 8.26
CA ILE A 112 -12.09 -1.63 8.84
C ILE A 112 -12.15 -2.12 10.28
N CYS A 113 -13.01 -1.51 11.11
CA CYS A 113 -13.07 -1.80 12.54
C CYS A 113 -13.75 -3.12 12.92
N ASN A 114 -14.74 -3.57 12.14
CA ASN A 114 -15.55 -4.75 12.49
C ASN A 114 -15.39 -5.92 11.52
N GLY A 115 -14.76 -5.71 10.37
CA GLY A 115 -14.53 -6.73 9.35
C GLY A 115 -13.24 -7.50 9.57
N THR A 116 -12.88 -8.32 8.58
CA THR A 116 -11.55 -8.95 8.53
C THR A 116 -10.56 -8.03 7.83
N ALA A 117 -9.27 -8.10 8.19
CA ALA A 117 -8.21 -7.37 7.51
C ALA A 117 -8.22 -7.56 5.98
N ARG A 118 -8.57 -8.78 5.52
CA ARG A 118 -8.71 -9.10 4.09
C ARG A 118 -9.85 -8.35 3.42
N GLU A 119 -11.01 -8.29 4.05
CA GLU A 119 -12.18 -7.59 3.50
C GLU A 119 -11.94 -6.07 3.50
N ALA A 120 -11.43 -5.54 4.60
CA ALA A 120 -11.08 -4.13 4.74
C ALA A 120 -9.98 -3.73 3.74
N GLY A 121 -8.88 -4.46 3.69
CA GLY A 121 -7.77 -4.21 2.77
C GLY A 121 -8.19 -4.30 1.30
N LYS A 122 -9.10 -5.22 0.95
CA LYS A 122 -9.68 -5.25 -0.39
C LYS A 122 -10.48 -3.97 -0.71
N GLN A 123 -11.34 -3.51 0.19
CA GLN A 123 -12.13 -2.30 -0.07
C GLN A 123 -11.25 -1.04 -0.14
N VAL A 124 -10.21 -0.97 0.70
CA VAL A 124 -9.18 0.08 0.65
C VAL A 124 -8.47 0.05 -0.71
N LEU A 125 -7.98 -1.11 -1.14
CA LEU A 125 -7.31 -1.28 -2.43
C LEU A 125 -8.22 -0.90 -3.61
N ASP A 126 -9.44 -1.42 -3.64
CA ASP A 126 -10.42 -1.13 -4.70
C ASP A 126 -10.70 0.39 -4.78
N GLY A 127 -10.83 1.07 -3.62
CA GLY A 127 -11.02 2.51 -3.55
C GLY A 127 -9.83 3.30 -4.09
N ILE A 128 -8.61 2.92 -3.70
CA ILE A 128 -7.37 3.56 -4.16
C ILE A 128 -7.17 3.33 -5.67
N GLN A 129 -7.38 2.10 -6.16
CA GLN A 129 -7.25 1.79 -7.59
C GLN A 129 -8.27 2.52 -8.45
N ALA A 130 -9.47 2.76 -7.92
CA ALA A 130 -10.49 3.54 -8.61
C ALA A 130 -10.13 5.03 -8.74
N GLY A 131 -9.29 5.56 -7.83
CA GLY A 131 -8.86 6.95 -7.83
C GLY A 131 -9.96 7.94 -7.43
N GLY A 132 -9.69 9.23 -7.63
CA GLY A 132 -10.66 10.32 -7.40
C GLY A 132 -11.34 10.26 -6.02
N SER A 133 -12.65 10.48 -6.00
CA SER A 133 -13.42 10.51 -4.74
C SER A 133 -13.43 9.19 -3.97
N GLN A 134 -13.21 8.05 -4.64
CA GLN A 134 -13.15 6.74 -3.96
C GLN A 134 -11.82 6.55 -3.22
N ALA A 135 -10.73 7.03 -3.82
CA ALA A 135 -9.42 7.05 -3.16
C ALA A 135 -9.42 8.06 -1.98
N ASP A 136 -10.05 9.23 -2.15
CA ASP A 136 -10.26 10.21 -1.08
C ASP A 136 -10.98 9.59 0.14
N VAL A 137 -12.05 8.81 -0.10
CA VAL A 137 -12.78 8.06 0.96
C VAL A 137 -11.86 7.04 1.63
N ALA A 138 -11.09 6.26 0.85
CA ALA A 138 -10.18 5.26 1.37
C ALA A 138 -9.11 5.86 2.28
N VAL A 139 -8.46 6.95 1.85
CA VAL A 139 -7.44 7.66 2.64
C VAL A 139 -8.02 8.25 3.92
N ALA A 140 -9.16 8.94 3.85
CA ALA A 140 -9.78 9.54 5.03
C ALA A 140 -10.23 8.48 6.04
N ALA A 141 -10.81 7.37 5.57
CA ALA A 141 -11.18 6.25 6.44
C ALA A 141 -9.96 5.64 7.12
N LEU A 142 -8.91 5.34 6.34
CA LEU A 142 -7.74 4.61 6.79
C LEU A 142 -6.84 5.41 7.74
N PHE A 143 -6.55 6.67 7.42
CA PHE A 143 -5.52 7.44 8.11
C PHE A 143 -6.04 8.54 9.03
N GLN A 144 -7.29 9.00 8.87
CA GLN A 144 -7.85 10.07 9.70
C GLN A 144 -8.85 9.54 10.73
N GLN A 145 -9.73 8.61 10.34
CA GLN A 145 -10.82 8.17 11.22
C GLN A 145 -10.55 6.84 11.94
N ALA A 146 -10.18 5.77 11.21
CA ALA A 146 -9.97 4.44 11.81
C ALA A 146 -8.97 4.42 12.99
N PRO A 147 -7.82 5.15 12.95
CA PRO A 147 -6.86 5.13 14.07
C PRO A 147 -7.45 5.61 15.39
N SER A 148 -8.46 6.49 15.35
CA SER A 148 -9.16 6.97 16.54
C SER A 148 -10.28 6.05 17.04
N GLN A 149 -10.72 5.10 16.21
CA GLN A 149 -11.89 4.25 16.47
C GLN A 149 -11.52 2.79 16.75
N CYS A 150 -10.47 2.27 16.12
CA CYS A 150 -10.14 0.85 16.17
C CYS A 150 -8.64 0.57 15.99
N SER A 151 -7.81 1.14 16.87
CA SER A 151 -6.37 0.85 17.05
C SER A 151 -5.67 0.35 15.78
N ASN A 152 -5.35 -0.95 15.71
CA ASN A 152 -4.49 -1.54 14.69
C ASN A 152 -5.25 -2.00 13.43
N ALA A 153 -6.59 -1.96 13.44
CA ALA A 153 -7.36 -2.48 12.30
C ALA A 153 -7.13 -1.66 11.03
N GLY A 154 -6.83 -0.36 11.17
CA GLY A 154 -6.38 0.49 10.07
C GLY A 154 -5.05 0.01 9.49
N ASP A 155 -4.05 -0.23 10.35
CA ASP A 155 -2.73 -0.72 9.91
C ASP A 155 -2.84 -2.08 9.22
N ASP A 156 -3.61 -3.02 9.78
CA ASP A 156 -3.83 -4.34 9.19
C ASP A 156 -4.52 -4.25 7.82
N ALA A 157 -5.48 -3.35 7.65
CA ALA A 157 -6.14 -3.10 6.37
C ALA A 157 -5.18 -2.48 5.34
N TYR A 158 -4.34 -1.53 5.77
CA TYR A 158 -3.31 -0.93 4.91
C TYR A 158 -2.30 -1.96 4.43
N VAL A 159 -1.70 -2.73 5.35
CA VAL A 159 -0.71 -3.77 5.02
C VAL A 159 -1.33 -4.79 4.07
N THR A 160 -2.57 -5.22 4.33
CA THR A 160 -3.26 -6.16 3.43
C THR A 160 -3.50 -5.59 2.03
N ALA A 161 -3.80 -4.30 1.91
CA ALA A 161 -3.95 -3.63 0.61
C ALA A 161 -2.60 -3.50 -0.13
N ALA A 162 -1.54 -3.14 0.60
CA ALA A 162 -0.19 -2.99 0.06
C ALA A 162 0.40 -4.34 -0.39
N ASP A 163 0.27 -5.40 0.40
CA ASP A 163 0.73 -6.75 0.08
C ASP A 163 0.05 -7.32 -1.18
N ALA A 164 -1.18 -6.89 -1.46
CA ALA A 164 -1.91 -7.31 -2.66
C ALA A 164 -1.36 -6.72 -3.96
N VAL A 165 -0.55 -5.65 -3.89
CA VAL A 165 0.11 -5.01 -5.05
C VAL A 165 1.62 -5.09 -5.01
N ASN A 166 2.21 -5.59 -3.92
CA ASN A 166 3.65 -5.72 -3.73
C ASN A 166 3.99 -7.00 -2.93
N THR A 167 4.39 -8.06 -3.62
CA THR A 167 4.92 -9.27 -2.97
C THR A 167 6.43 -9.20 -2.72
N GLY A 168 7.05 -8.07 -3.06
CA GLY A 168 8.50 -7.88 -3.07
C GLY A 168 9.18 -8.28 -4.39
N ALA A 169 8.44 -8.81 -5.36
CA ALA A 169 8.96 -9.15 -6.67
C ALA A 169 8.98 -7.92 -7.61
N VAL A 170 10.01 -7.79 -8.45
CA VAL A 170 10.08 -6.69 -9.44
C VAL A 170 8.94 -6.70 -10.47
N ALA A 171 8.30 -7.86 -10.68
CA ALA A 171 7.10 -7.97 -11.52
C ALA A 171 5.92 -7.13 -10.99
N ASP A 172 5.90 -6.85 -9.69
CA ASP A 172 4.84 -6.07 -9.03
C ASP A 172 5.09 -4.57 -9.05
N LEU A 173 6.29 -4.11 -9.50
CA LEU A 173 6.71 -2.72 -9.43
C LEU A 173 5.68 -1.79 -10.04
N GLN A 174 5.18 -2.08 -11.25
CA GLN A 174 4.21 -1.22 -11.93
C GLN A 174 2.88 -1.11 -11.13
N ALA A 175 2.40 -2.21 -10.55
CA ALA A 175 1.19 -2.20 -9.74
C ALA A 175 1.40 -1.41 -8.44
N THR A 176 2.57 -1.57 -7.80
CA THR A 176 2.96 -0.81 -6.61
C THR A 176 3.05 0.69 -6.90
N GLN A 177 3.67 1.08 -8.01
CA GLN A 177 3.79 2.49 -8.43
C GLN A 177 2.42 3.12 -8.71
N ALA A 178 1.51 2.40 -9.37
CA ALA A 178 0.15 2.87 -9.61
C ALA A 178 -0.63 3.05 -8.29
N PHE A 179 -0.49 2.10 -7.37
CA PHE A 179 -1.07 2.19 -6.03
C PHE A 179 -0.54 3.41 -5.26
N PHE A 180 0.77 3.65 -5.26
CA PHE A 180 1.39 4.80 -4.57
C PHE A 180 0.97 6.12 -5.18
N THR A 181 0.93 6.19 -6.52
CA THR A 181 0.47 7.38 -7.24
C THR A 181 -0.94 7.77 -6.82
N ASN A 182 -1.88 6.81 -6.81
CA ASN A 182 -3.27 7.09 -6.44
C ASN A 182 -3.42 7.40 -4.94
N LEU A 183 -2.67 6.69 -4.08
CA LEU A 183 -2.74 6.92 -2.64
C LEU A 183 -2.24 8.32 -2.26
N VAL A 184 -1.08 8.72 -2.80
CA VAL A 184 -0.49 10.05 -2.57
C VAL A 184 -1.36 11.15 -3.18
N ALA A 185 -1.94 10.92 -4.36
CA ALA A 185 -2.89 11.85 -4.96
C ALA A 185 -4.10 12.10 -4.04
N ALA A 186 -4.71 11.04 -3.50
CA ALA A 186 -5.81 11.15 -2.56
C ALA A 186 -5.39 11.78 -1.23
N ALA A 187 -4.21 11.42 -0.69
CA ALA A 187 -3.65 12.04 0.49
C ALA A 187 -3.46 13.55 0.31
N ASN A 188 -2.92 13.98 -0.84
CA ASN A 188 -2.80 15.39 -1.16
C ASN A 188 -4.18 16.06 -1.23
N SER A 189 -5.16 15.42 -1.89
CA SER A 189 -6.53 15.91 -2.03
C SER A 189 -7.21 16.18 -0.69
N VAL A 190 -7.08 15.27 0.28
CA VAL A 190 -7.70 15.39 1.62
C VAL A 190 -6.83 16.13 2.64
N GLY A 191 -5.71 16.73 2.21
CA GLY A 191 -4.83 17.53 3.08
C GLY A 191 -4.01 16.71 4.08
N LEU A 192 -3.66 15.46 3.74
CA LEU A 192 -2.83 14.57 4.56
C LEU A 192 -1.39 14.53 4.01
N PRO A 193 -0.39 15.11 4.70
CA PRO A 193 1.00 14.98 4.31
C PRO A 193 1.47 13.53 4.31
N MET A 194 1.82 13.01 3.13
CA MET A 194 2.26 11.63 2.93
C MET A 194 3.46 11.58 1.97
N CYS A 195 4.45 10.76 2.31
CA CYS A 195 5.44 10.31 1.34
C CYS A 195 5.53 8.79 1.36
N MET A 196 5.68 8.21 0.17
CA MET A 196 5.95 6.81 -0.04
C MET A 196 7.21 6.66 -0.89
N SER A 197 8.03 5.69 -0.53
CA SER A 197 9.29 5.42 -1.21
C SER A 197 9.34 3.98 -1.67
N ILE A 198 9.88 3.75 -2.86
CA ILE A 198 10.17 2.43 -3.42
C ILE A 198 11.67 2.33 -3.65
N ALA A 199 12.28 1.23 -3.23
CA ALA A 199 13.64 0.86 -3.60
C ALA A 199 13.61 -0.45 -4.38
N VAL A 200 14.21 -0.45 -5.56
CA VAL A 200 14.47 -1.66 -6.35
C VAL A 200 15.88 -2.11 -6.03
N LEU A 201 16.03 -3.32 -5.52
CA LEU A 201 17.31 -3.87 -5.06
C LEU A 201 17.74 -5.03 -5.94
N ASP A 202 19.04 -5.32 -5.95
CA ASP A 202 19.54 -6.60 -6.46
C ASP A 202 18.97 -7.79 -5.67
N LYS A 203 19.21 -9.01 -6.17
CA LYS A 203 18.70 -10.24 -5.55
C LYS A 203 19.24 -10.46 -4.14
N GLU A 204 20.39 -9.88 -3.79
CA GLU A 204 20.98 -9.95 -2.45
C GLU A 204 20.43 -8.87 -1.50
N GLY A 205 19.70 -7.87 -2.01
CA GLY A 205 19.25 -6.72 -1.23
C GLY A 205 20.37 -5.76 -0.84
N LYS A 206 21.52 -5.80 -1.52
CA LYS A 206 22.76 -5.08 -1.16
C LYS A 206 23.07 -3.89 -2.04
N THR A 207 22.43 -3.79 -3.19
CA THR A 207 22.61 -2.67 -4.11
C THR A 207 21.25 -2.11 -4.46
N VAL A 208 21.08 -0.79 -4.32
CA VAL A 208 19.93 -0.08 -4.87
C VAL A 208 20.15 0.08 -6.37
N LEU A 209 19.29 -0.59 -7.16
CA LEU A 209 19.26 -0.48 -8.61
C LEU A 209 18.49 0.77 -9.06
N ASP A 210 17.42 1.11 -8.33
CA ASP A 210 16.65 2.34 -8.57
C ASP A 210 15.82 2.73 -7.33
N SER A 211 15.36 3.97 -7.30
CA SER A 211 14.47 4.49 -6.26
C SER A 211 13.39 5.43 -6.81
N PHE A 212 12.22 5.39 -6.19
CA PHE A 212 11.08 6.23 -6.55
C PHE A 212 10.50 6.87 -5.29
N GLU A 213 10.22 8.16 -5.35
CA GLU A 213 9.55 8.91 -4.27
C GLU A 213 8.22 9.47 -4.79
N TYR A 214 7.17 9.25 -3.99
CA TYR A 214 5.81 9.72 -4.23
C TYR A 214 5.40 10.55 -3.03
N HIS A 215 5.16 11.85 -3.21
CA HIS A 215 4.82 12.71 -2.08
C HIS A 215 3.69 13.68 -2.41
N THR A 216 3.02 14.10 -1.36
CA THR A 216 2.03 15.18 -1.41
C THR A 216 2.72 16.53 -1.61
N GLY A 217 1.96 17.53 -2.06
CA GLY A 217 2.39 18.92 -2.07
C GLY A 217 3.72 19.23 -2.76
N THR A 218 4.29 20.36 -2.37
CA THR A 218 5.60 20.82 -2.85
C THR A 218 6.65 20.73 -1.74
N ALA A 219 7.92 20.66 -2.13
CA ALA A 219 9.02 20.77 -1.18
C ALA A 219 8.98 22.14 -0.46
N LEU A 220 9.12 22.12 0.87
CA LEU A 220 9.22 23.30 1.75
C LEU A 220 10.65 23.79 1.93
#